data_AF-A0A498D9I9-F1
#
_entry.id   AF-A0A498D9I9-F1
#
_cell.length_a   1.000
_cell.length_b   1.000
_cell.length_c   1.000
_cell.angle_alpha   90.00
_cell.angle_beta   90.00
_cell.angle_gamma   90.00
#
_symmetry.space_group_name_H-M   'P 1'
#
loop_
_entity.id
_entity.type
_entity.pdbx_description
1 polymer ?
#
loop_
_entity_poly.entity_id
_entity_poly.type
_entity_poly.pdbx_seq_one_letter_code
_entity_poly.pdbx_strand_id
1 'polypeptide(L)'
;MNENIIPYVPIADRVKAKTEKSQILCKKLFELIDRCVQAQFSFNHDTEKGQISICPDQINDLINEFSKSEKSSTEIDINVLKSSLSDLIYPMFKGEHTIYSPIWNNEEIRVWQFQLNQIAQGEIMEVSQENAELMLDCSISALKIWRQSLEAAPSNREVIYQAKDLIYKLTDLELKLQQIQSFLEK
;
A
#
# COMPACT_ATOMS: atom_id res chain seq x y z
N MET A 1 23.40 -0.86 -16.10
CA MET A 1 22.83 -1.57 -14.94
C MET A 1 21.39 -1.11 -14.83
N ASN A 2 20.40 -2.01 -14.75
CA ASN A 2 18.98 -1.62 -14.70
C ASN A 2 18.67 -1.00 -13.33
N GLU A 3 18.42 0.31 -13.32
CA GLU A 3 18.24 1.12 -12.11
C GLU A 3 16.81 1.12 -11.53
N ASN A 4 15.89 0.32 -12.06
CA ASN A 4 14.49 0.27 -11.60
C ASN A 4 14.09 -1.09 -11.03
N ILE A 5 14.92 -1.69 -10.19
CA ILE A 5 14.52 -2.90 -9.45
C ILE A 5 14.10 -2.47 -8.06
N ILE A 6 12.79 -2.25 -7.86
CA ILE A 6 12.23 -2.20 -6.51
C ILE A 6 12.52 -3.56 -5.87
N PRO A 7 13.30 -3.63 -4.78
CA PRO A 7 13.61 -4.89 -4.13
C PRO A 7 12.32 -5.53 -3.62
N TYR A 8 12.17 -6.83 -3.82
CA TYR A 8 11.04 -7.58 -3.28
C TYR A 8 10.98 -7.41 -1.76
N VAL A 9 9.83 -6.96 -1.25
CA VAL A 9 9.59 -6.81 0.18
C VAL A 9 8.72 -7.98 0.64
N PRO A 10 9.14 -8.79 1.63
CA PRO A 10 8.36 -9.90 2.17
C PRO A 10 6.91 -9.52 2.49
N ILE A 11 5.95 -10.34 2.09
CA ILE A 11 4.52 -10.04 2.15
C ILE A 11 3.87 -10.70 3.37
N ALA A 12 4.38 -11.85 3.82
CA ALA A 12 3.75 -12.71 4.82
C ALA A 12 3.29 -11.97 6.09
N ASP A 13 4.18 -11.19 6.70
CA ASP A 13 3.88 -10.48 7.95
C ASP A 13 2.89 -9.32 7.79
N ARG A 14 2.66 -8.89 6.55
CA ARG A 14 1.74 -7.81 6.21
C ARG A 14 0.35 -8.33 5.81
N VAL A 15 0.18 -9.64 5.65
CA VAL A 15 -1.08 -10.25 5.23
C VAL A 15 -2.20 -9.90 6.20
N LYS A 16 -3.33 -9.43 5.65
CA LYS A 16 -4.56 -9.15 6.40
C LYS A 16 -5.74 -9.77 5.67
N ALA A 17 -6.63 -10.43 6.40
CA ALA A 17 -7.87 -10.99 5.86
C ALA A 17 -9.06 -10.65 6.76
N LYS A 18 -10.27 -10.80 6.23
CA LYS A 18 -11.52 -10.58 6.97
C LYS A 18 -11.74 -11.60 8.10
N THR A 19 -11.20 -12.80 7.95
CA THR A 19 -11.35 -13.89 8.92
C THR A 19 -9.99 -14.42 9.37
N GLU A 20 -9.91 -14.87 10.62
CA GLU A 20 -8.68 -15.43 11.20
C GLU A 20 -8.21 -16.68 10.43
N LYS A 21 -9.15 -17.55 10.02
CA LYS A 21 -8.85 -18.74 9.22
C LYS A 21 -8.20 -18.35 7.88
N SER A 22 -8.80 -17.40 7.15
CA SER A 22 -8.25 -16.94 5.87
C SER A 22 -6.90 -16.25 6.05
N GLN A 23 -6.71 -15.52 7.16
CA GLN A 23 -5.44 -14.88 7.49
C GLN A 23 -4.32 -15.91 7.70
N ILE A 24 -4.56 -16.97 8.48
CA ILE A 24 -3.56 -18.03 8.71
C ILE A 24 -3.19 -18.72 7.41
N LEU A 25 -4.18 -19.09 6.59
CA LEU A 25 -3.94 -19.79 5.32
C LEU A 25 -3.19 -18.93 4.31
N CYS A 26 -3.63 -17.68 4.11
CA CYS A 26 -2.97 -16.79 3.18
C CYS A 26 -1.59 -16.37 3.69
N LYS A 27 -1.40 -16.22 5.01
CA LYS A 27 -0.06 -15.96 5.57
C LYS A 27 0.90 -17.08 5.19
N LYS A 28 0.51 -18.35 5.35
CA LYS A 28 1.34 -19.50 4.94
C LYS A 28 1.69 -19.49 3.46
N LEU A 29 0.73 -19.15 2.58
CA LEU A 29 0.99 -18.99 1.16
C LEU A 29 2.06 -17.93 0.91
N PHE A 30 1.92 -16.75 1.53
CA PHE A 30 2.89 -15.66 1.34
C PHE A 30 4.23 -15.92 2.02
N GLU A 31 4.29 -16.68 3.12
CA GLU A 31 5.56 -17.17 3.70
C GLU A 31 6.30 -18.06 2.70
N LEU A 32 5.57 -18.93 2.00
CA LEU A 32 6.13 -19.79 0.97
C LEU A 32 6.64 -18.95 -0.21
N ILE A 33 5.84 -18.00 -0.71
CA ILE A 33 6.27 -17.07 -1.78
C ILE A 33 7.51 -16.27 -1.36
N ASP A 34 7.55 -15.75 -0.13
CA ASP A 34 8.68 -14.99 0.39
C ASP A 34 9.98 -15.83 0.38
N ARG A 35 9.90 -17.11 0.79
CA ARG A 35 11.04 -18.03 0.73
C ARG A 35 11.46 -18.34 -0.71
N CYS A 36 10.51 -18.48 -1.64
CA CYS A 36 10.80 -18.72 -3.05
C CYS A 36 11.60 -17.56 -3.66
N VAL A 37 11.18 -16.32 -3.39
CA VAL A 37 11.90 -15.14 -3.88
C VAL A 37 13.30 -15.06 -3.28
N GLN A 38 13.47 -15.39 -1.99
CA GLN A 38 14.81 -15.50 -1.37
C GLN A 38 15.69 -16.55 -2.08
N ALA A 39 15.10 -17.67 -2.51
CA ALA A 39 15.76 -18.72 -3.28
C ALA A 39 15.92 -18.40 -4.79
N GLN A 40 15.72 -17.14 -5.20
CA GLN A 40 15.87 -16.64 -6.58
C GLN A 40 14.81 -17.13 -7.58
N PHE A 41 13.68 -17.69 -7.10
CA PHE A 41 12.53 -17.92 -7.97
C PHE A 41 11.88 -16.60 -8.38
N SER A 42 11.56 -16.48 -9.66
CA SER A 42 10.94 -15.28 -10.22
C SER A 42 9.42 -15.45 -10.29
N PHE A 43 8.69 -14.46 -9.80
CA PHE A 43 7.25 -14.29 -10.01
C PHE A 43 7.01 -13.09 -10.92
N ASN A 44 5.85 -13.05 -11.58
CA ASN A 44 5.54 -11.91 -12.42
C ASN A 44 5.11 -10.76 -11.51
N HIS A 45 6.04 -9.83 -11.30
CA HIS A 45 5.84 -8.62 -10.52
C HIS A 45 5.81 -7.42 -11.47
N ASP A 46 4.62 -6.93 -11.75
CA ASP A 46 4.39 -5.69 -12.48
C ASP A 46 4.60 -4.53 -11.50
N THR A 47 5.79 -3.94 -11.54
CA THR A 47 6.18 -2.83 -10.68
C THR A 47 5.46 -1.52 -11.02
N GLU A 48 5.03 -1.34 -12.27
CA GLU A 48 4.27 -0.14 -12.70
C GLU A 48 2.88 -0.14 -12.07
N LYS A 49 2.24 -1.31 -12.02
CA LYS A 49 0.91 -1.48 -11.43
C LYS A 49 0.95 -1.99 -10.00
N GLY A 50 2.12 -2.21 -9.41
CA GLY A 50 2.27 -2.82 -8.09
C GLY A 50 1.49 -4.12 -7.96
N GLN A 51 1.52 -4.96 -8.99
CA GLN A 51 0.76 -6.22 -9.05
C GLN A 51 1.72 -7.40 -9.02
N ILE A 52 1.36 -8.42 -8.24
CA ILE A 52 2.04 -9.72 -8.30
C ILE A 52 1.06 -10.73 -8.88
N SER A 53 1.54 -11.50 -9.85
CA SER A 53 0.78 -12.56 -10.51
C SER A 53 1.44 -13.89 -10.24
N ILE A 54 0.66 -14.84 -9.72
CA ILE A 54 1.13 -16.14 -9.26
C ILE A 54 0.38 -17.20 -10.05
N CYS A 55 1.10 -18.09 -10.72
CA CYS A 55 0.48 -19.23 -11.38
C CYS A 55 0.09 -20.28 -10.31
N PRO A 56 -1.17 -20.75 -10.27
CA PRO A 56 -1.59 -21.77 -9.32
C PRO A 56 -0.79 -23.07 -9.44
N ASP A 57 -0.37 -23.42 -10.66
CA ASP A 57 0.43 -24.64 -10.90
C ASP A 57 1.82 -24.52 -10.26
N GLN A 58 2.41 -23.32 -10.24
CA GLN A 58 3.66 -23.07 -9.52
C GLN A 58 3.50 -23.29 -8.02
N ILE A 59 2.34 -23.02 -7.43
CA ILE A 59 2.14 -23.22 -5.98
C ILE A 59 2.33 -24.69 -5.61
N ASN A 60 1.89 -25.63 -6.46
CA ASN A 60 2.11 -27.06 -6.24
C ASN A 60 3.59 -27.43 -6.28
N ASP A 61 4.31 -26.92 -7.28
CA ASP A 61 5.74 -27.16 -7.39
C ASP A 61 6.50 -26.61 -6.19
N LEU A 62 6.11 -25.42 -5.72
CA LEU A 62 6.70 -24.80 -4.54
C LEU A 62 6.41 -25.60 -3.26
N ILE A 63 5.17 -26.07 -3.05
CA ILE A 63 4.83 -26.96 -1.93
C ILE A 63 5.66 -28.26 -1.98
N ASN A 64 5.85 -28.81 -3.17
CA ASN A 64 6.64 -30.02 -3.40
C ASN A 64 8.14 -29.83 -3.17
N GLU A 65 8.68 -28.65 -3.47
CA GLU A 65 10.08 -28.34 -3.17
C GLU A 65 10.33 -28.13 -1.66
N PHE A 66 9.41 -27.45 -0.95
CA PHE A 66 9.57 -27.23 0.49
C PHE A 66 9.37 -28.49 1.33
N SER A 67 8.46 -29.38 0.94
CA SER A 67 8.26 -30.68 1.62
C SER A 67 9.49 -31.60 1.55
N LYS A 68 10.39 -31.38 0.58
CA LYS A 68 11.70 -32.05 0.53
C LYS A 68 12.72 -31.45 1.51
N SER A 69 12.56 -30.18 1.89
CA SER A 69 13.51 -29.42 2.71
C SER A 69 13.17 -29.40 4.21
N GLU A 70 11.88 -29.41 4.57
CA GLU A 70 11.39 -29.51 5.94
C GLU A 70 10.44 -30.72 5.99
N LYS A 71 10.57 -31.58 7.01
CA LYS A 71 9.61 -32.65 7.32
C LYS A 71 8.27 -32.07 7.80
N SER A 72 7.68 -31.16 7.03
CA SER A 72 6.41 -30.50 7.32
C SER A 72 5.37 -31.03 6.36
N SER A 73 4.54 -31.93 6.87
CA SER A 73 3.38 -32.53 6.20
C SER A 73 2.18 -31.58 6.24
N THR A 74 2.33 -30.35 5.74
CA THR A 74 1.20 -29.45 5.57
C THR A 74 0.84 -29.32 4.11
N GLU A 75 0.07 -30.30 3.62
CA GLU A 75 -0.66 -30.17 2.36
C GLU A 75 -1.61 -28.98 2.49
N ILE A 76 -1.33 -27.91 1.75
CA ILE A 76 -2.29 -26.81 1.59
C ILE A 76 -3.30 -27.26 0.53
N ASP A 77 -4.55 -27.48 0.93
CA ASP A 77 -5.62 -27.72 -0.03
C ASP A 77 -5.86 -26.45 -0.85
N ILE A 78 -5.52 -26.51 -2.14
CA ILE A 78 -5.64 -25.40 -3.10
C ILE A 78 -7.08 -24.89 -3.18
N ASN A 79 -8.08 -25.77 -3.06
CA ASN A 79 -9.48 -25.37 -3.16
C ASN A 79 -9.88 -24.53 -1.95
N VAL A 80 -9.41 -24.91 -0.76
CA VAL A 80 -9.62 -24.16 0.48
C VAL A 80 -8.83 -22.84 0.43
N LEU A 81 -7.59 -22.88 -0.08
CA LEU A 81 -6.77 -21.68 -0.26
C LEU A 81 -7.46 -20.68 -1.18
N LYS A 82 -7.92 -21.12 -2.36
CA LYS A 82 -8.61 -20.28 -3.35
C LYS A 82 -9.84 -19.60 -2.75
N SER A 83 -10.63 -20.32 -1.96
CA SER A 83 -11.78 -19.73 -1.25
C SER A 83 -11.39 -18.67 -0.21
N SER A 84 -10.18 -18.77 0.34
CA SER A 84 -9.66 -17.84 1.35
C SER A 84 -9.06 -16.57 0.72
N LEU A 85 -8.65 -16.61 -0.56
CA LEU A 85 -8.04 -15.46 -1.24
C LEU A 85 -9.00 -14.28 -1.37
N SER A 86 -10.31 -14.54 -1.57
CA SER A 86 -11.32 -13.48 -1.67
C SER A 86 -11.54 -12.71 -0.35
N ASP A 87 -11.10 -13.28 0.77
CA ASP A 87 -11.15 -12.61 2.08
C ASP A 87 -9.96 -11.70 2.34
N LEU A 88 -8.95 -11.69 1.45
CA LEU A 88 -7.77 -10.86 1.62
C LEU A 88 -8.12 -9.37 1.54
N ILE A 89 -7.75 -8.66 2.61
CA ILE A 89 -7.69 -7.20 2.65
C ILE A 89 -6.34 -6.76 2.08
N TYR A 90 -5.25 -7.46 2.44
CA TYR A 90 -3.92 -7.23 1.90
C TYR A 90 -3.12 -8.55 1.81
N PRO A 91 -2.40 -8.81 0.70
CA PRO A 91 -2.53 -8.08 -0.58
C PRO A 91 -3.90 -8.35 -1.21
N MET A 92 -4.48 -7.34 -1.87
CA MET A 92 -5.87 -7.44 -2.34
C MET A 92 -5.96 -8.39 -3.53
N PHE A 93 -6.73 -9.47 -3.41
CA PHE A 93 -6.95 -10.40 -4.50
C PHE A 93 -7.82 -9.77 -5.59
N LYS A 94 -7.31 -9.71 -6.83
CA LYS A 94 -7.99 -9.16 -8.01
C LYS A 94 -8.68 -10.23 -8.85
N GLY A 95 -8.64 -11.48 -8.42
CA GLY A 95 -9.21 -12.62 -9.14
C GLY A 95 -8.21 -13.34 -10.03
N GLU A 96 -8.75 -14.22 -10.86
CA GLU A 96 -7.97 -14.98 -11.83
C GLU A 96 -7.94 -14.25 -13.16
N HIS A 97 -6.76 -14.10 -13.73
CA HIS A 97 -6.54 -13.42 -14.99
C HIS A 97 -5.70 -14.29 -15.92
N THR A 98 -5.79 -14.02 -17.20
CA THR A 98 -4.93 -14.63 -18.21
C THR A 98 -3.92 -13.59 -18.63
N ILE A 99 -2.63 -13.88 -18.48
CA ILE A 99 -1.56 -12.95 -18.83
C ILE A 99 -0.48 -13.62 -19.66
N TYR A 100 0.24 -12.79 -20.42
CA TYR A 100 1.45 -13.15 -21.15
C TYR A 100 2.65 -12.56 -20.40
N SER A 101 3.67 -13.37 -20.14
CA SER A 101 4.86 -12.88 -19.43
C SER A 101 6.14 -13.55 -19.91
N PRO A 102 7.27 -12.80 -19.94
CA PRO A 102 8.57 -13.38 -20.25
C PRO A 102 8.98 -14.52 -19.31
N ILE A 103 8.50 -14.53 -18.06
CA ILE A 103 8.84 -15.59 -17.10
C ILE A 103 8.23 -16.96 -17.48
N TRP A 104 7.22 -16.96 -18.34
CA TRP A 104 6.58 -18.14 -18.90
C TRP A 104 6.73 -18.16 -20.42
N ASN A 105 7.87 -17.70 -20.95
CA ASN A 105 8.17 -17.71 -22.38
C ASN A 105 7.14 -16.98 -23.27
N ASN A 106 6.41 -16.01 -22.70
CA ASN A 106 5.28 -15.34 -23.34
C ASN A 106 4.14 -16.29 -23.77
N GLU A 107 3.97 -17.40 -23.07
CA GLU A 107 2.79 -18.25 -23.20
C GLU A 107 1.60 -17.66 -22.43
N GLU A 108 0.40 -18.06 -22.86
CA GLU A 108 -0.86 -17.66 -22.23
C GLU A 108 -1.06 -18.46 -20.94
N ILE A 109 -0.87 -17.83 -19.78
CA ILE A 109 -0.94 -18.50 -18.48
C ILE A 109 -2.05 -17.89 -17.62
N ARG A 110 -2.82 -18.77 -16.95
CA ARG A 110 -3.81 -18.39 -15.95
C ARG A 110 -3.14 -18.15 -14.61
N VAL A 111 -3.36 -16.98 -14.04
CA VAL A 111 -2.70 -16.52 -12.81
C VAL A 111 -3.70 -15.99 -11.80
N TRP A 112 -3.33 -16.04 -10.53
CA TRP A 112 -3.92 -15.28 -9.46
C TRP A 112 -3.23 -13.94 -9.36
N GLN A 113 -3.98 -12.86 -9.55
CA GLN A 113 -3.44 -11.52 -9.49
C GLN A 113 -3.74 -10.90 -8.13
N PHE A 114 -2.72 -10.30 -7.52
CA PHE A 114 -2.82 -9.59 -6.26
C PHE A 114 -2.30 -8.16 -6.44
N GLN A 115 -3.05 -7.22 -5.91
CA GLN A 115 -2.65 -5.82 -5.82
C GLN A 115 -1.84 -5.62 -4.52
N LEU A 116 -0.59 -5.19 -4.68
CA LEU A 116 0.25 -4.72 -3.59
C LEU A 116 0.02 -3.23 -3.37
N ASN A 117 0.50 -2.73 -2.23
CA ASN A 117 0.55 -1.30 -1.98
C ASN A 117 1.52 -0.69 -2.98
N GLN A 118 1.00 0.06 -3.94
CA GLN A 118 1.84 0.97 -4.72
C GLN A 118 2.28 2.07 -3.77
N ILE A 119 3.59 2.26 -3.61
CA ILE A 119 4.09 3.59 -3.31
C ILE A 119 4.00 4.29 -4.65
N ALA A 120 2.89 4.97 -4.94
CA ALA A 120 2.77 5.74 -6.16
C ALA A 120 3.84 6.83 -6.13
N GLN A 121 4.99 6.57 -6.76
CA GLN A 121 5.93 7.62 -7.11
C GLN A 121 5.31 8.42 -8.25
N GLY A 122 4.30 9.25 -7.94
CA GLY A 122 3.69 10.12 -8.95
C GLY A 122 2.25 10.55 -8.69
N GLU A 123 1.46 9.79 -7.91
CA GLU A 123 0.13 10.27 -7.53
C GLU A 123 0.26 11.16 -6.30
N ILE A 124 0.15 12.47 -6.51
CA ILE A 124 -0.25 13.41 -5.46
C ILE A 124 -1.49 12.77 -4.83
N MET A 125 -1.43 12.39 -3.55
CA MET A 125 -2.59 11.87 -2.83
C MET A 125 -3.78 12.76 -3.17
N GLU A 126 -4.78 12.21 -3.87
CA GLU A 126 -5.97 12.99 -4.17
C GLU A 126 -6.57 13.40 -2.83
N VAL A 127 -6.69 14.70 -2.63
CA VAL A 127 -7.29 15.25 -1.43
C VAL A 127 -8.73 14.74 -1.41
N SER A 128 -9.05 13.81 -0.53
CA SER A 128 -10.43 13.35 -0.34
C SER A 128 -11.27 14.50 0.23
N GLN A 129 -12.60 14.43 0.06
CA GLN A 129 -13.49 15.44 0.64
C GLN A 129 -13.29 15.57 2.16
N GLU A 130 -13.13 14.45 2.87
CA GLU A 130 -12.85 14.43 4.32
C GLU A 130 -11.51 15.11 4.66
N ASN A 131 -10.47 14.93 3.84
CA ASN A 131 -9.19 15.61 4.01
C ASN A 131 -9.31 17.11 3.71
N ALA A 132 -10.09 17.52 2.70
CA ALA A 132 -10.33 18.92 2.38
C ALA A 132 -11.09 19.63 3.51
N GLU A 133 -12.13 18.99 4.06
CA GLU A 133 -12.89 19.49 5.22
C GLU A 133 -11.99 19.61 6.46
N LEU A 134 -11.17 18.60 6.75
CA LEU A 134 -10.21 18.65 7.85
C LEU A 134 -9.17 19.76 7.68
N MET A 135 -8.65 19.96 6.46
CA MET A 135 -7.71 21.04 6.14
C MET A 135 -8.36 22.42 6.32
N LEU A 136 -9.62 22.58 5.93
CA LEU A 136 -10.40 23.81 6.17
C LEU A 136 -10.58 24.08 7.67
N ASP A 137 -11.00 23.08 8.44
CA ASP A 137 -11.21 23.21 9.88
C ASP A 137 -9.93 23.55 10.63
N CYS A 138 -8.82 22.92 10.24
CA CYS A 138 -7.49 23.19 10.78
C CYS A 138 -7.04 24.62 10.42
N SER A 139 -7.30 25.08 9.20
CA SER A 139 -6.96 26.43 8.74
C SER A 139 -7.78 27.50 9.48
N ILE A 140 -9.09 27.29 9.64
CA ILE A 140 -9.98 28.18 10.39
C ILE A 140 -9.57 28.24 11.86
N SER A 141 -9.23 27.11 12.47
CA SER A 141 -8.80 27.06 13.87
C SER A 141 -7.48 27.78 14.08
N ALA A 142 -6.50 27.59 13.18
CA ALA A 142 -5.23 28.31 13.20
C ALA A 142 -5.43 29.83 13.08
N LEU A 143 -6.30 30.29 12.17
CA LEU A 143 -6.65 31.70 12.01
C LEU A 143 -7.31 32.28 13.26
N LYS A 144 -8.22 31.54 13.91
CA LYS A 144 -8.88 31.97 15.16
C LYS A 144 -7.87 32.17 16.29
N ILE A 145 -6.97 31.19 16.50
CA ILE A 145 -5.92 31.26 17.52
C ILE A 145 -4.99 32.45 17.25
N TRP A 146 -4.62 32.64 15.99
CA TRP A 146 -3.76 33.73 15.58
C TRP A 146 -4.42 35.10 15.80
N ARG A 147 -5.69 35.26 15.39
CA ARG A 147 -6.46 36.49 15.63
C ARG A 147 -6.55 36.82 17.12
N GLN A 148 -6.91 35.84 17.96
CA GLN A 148 -6.99 36.03 19.42
C GLN A 148 -5.64 36.43 20.02
N SER A 149 -4.56 35.87 19.50
CA SER A 149 -3.21 36.20 19.97
C SER A 149 -2.80 37.62 19.59
N LEU A 150 -3.12 38.07 18.37
CA LEU A 150 -2.89 39.45 17.93
C LEU A 150 -3.79 40.45 18.67
N GLU A 151 -5.02 40.09 18.98
CA GLU A 151 -5.96 40.89 19.78
C GLU A 151 -5.51 41.00 21.26
N ALA A 152 -4.83 39.99 21.79
CA ALA A 152 -4.29 39.98 23.16
C ALA A 152 -2.91 40.65 23.30
N ALA A 153 -2.15 40.78 22.21
CA ALA A 153 -0.81 41.37 22.17
C ALA A 153 -0.70 42.80 22.75
N PRO A 154 -1.69 43.71 22.62
CA PRO A 154 -1.64 45.03 23.26
C PRO A 154 -1.67 44.97 24.79
N SER A 155 -2.19 43.87 25.36
CA SER A 155 -2.51 43.71 26.78
C SER A 155 -1.56 42.74 27.50
N ASN A 156 -0.81 41.91 26.77
CA ASN A 156 0.02 40.86 27.34
C ASN A 156 1.37 40.74 26.59
N ARG A 157 2.46 41.23 27.20
CA ARG A 157 3.81 41.32 26.61
C ARG A 157 4.47 39.96 26.33
N GLU A 158 3.93 38.86 26.85
CA GLU A 158 4.50 37.51 26.65
C GLU A 158 4.02 36.84 25.35
N VAL A 159 2.97 37.35 24.69
CA VAL A 159 2.43 36.79 23.45
C VAL A 159 2.86 37.66 22.27
N ILE A 160 4.14 37.55 21.89
CA ILE A 160 4.66 38.20 20.68
C ILE A 160 5.10 37.10 19.71
N TYR A 161 4.23 36.75 18.76
CA TYR A 161 4.66 35.99 17.59
C TYR A 161 5.71 36.82 16.84
N GLN A 162 6.90 36.24 16.61
CA GLN A 162 7.91 36.94 15.83
C GLN A 162 7.47 36.98 14.38
N ALA A 163 7.89 38.00 13.61
CA ALA A 163 7.50 38.15 12.20
C ALA A 163 7.77 36.88 11.36
N LYS A 164 8.75 36.06 11.75
CA LYS A 164 9.05 34.76 11.13
C LYS A 164 7.97 33.72 11.38
N ASP A 165 7.42 33.62 12.61
CA ASP A 165 6.33 32.69 12.94
C ASP A 165 5.06 33.03 12.15
N LEU A 166 4.85 34.33 11.91
CA LEU A 166 3.78 34.84 11.04
C LEU A 166 3.91 34.30 9.62
N ILE A 167 5.11 34.41 9.05
CA ILE A 167 5.41 33.99 7.68
C ILE A 167 5.18 32.48 7.54
N TYR A 168 5.70 31.66 8.47
CA TYR A 168 5.49 30.21 8.41
C TYR A 168 4.02 29.81 8.50
N LYS A 169 3.23 30.50 9.34
CA LYS A 169 1.79 30.23 9.44
C LYS A 169 1.02 30.67 8.20
N LEU A 170 1.39 31.79 7.58
CA LEU A 170 0.80 32.22 6.31
C LEU A 170 1.13 31.26 5.17
N THR A 171 2.37 30.77 5.08
CA THR A 171 2.78 29.78 4.08
C THR A 171 2.05 28.44 4.26
N ASP A 172 1.87 27.97 5.50
CA ASP A 172 1.10 26.75 5.80
C ASP A 172 -0.39 26.88 5.41
N LEU A 173 -0.99 28.04 5.68
CA LEU A 173 -2.36 28.35 5.26
C LEU A 173 -2.50 28.43 3.73
N GLU A 174 -1.56 29.07 3.06
CA GLU A 174 -1.54 29.20 1.61
C GLU A 174 -1.45 27.82 0.93
N LEU A 175 -0.56 26.95 1.43
CA LEU A 175 -0.42 25.58 0.93
C LEU A 175 -1.72 24.76 1.11
N LYS A 176 -2.35 24.85 2.28
CA LYS A 176 -3.62 24.14 2.55
C LYS A 176 -4.76 24.65 1.66
N LEU A 177 -4.87 25.97 1.49
CA LEU A 177 -5.89 26.57 0.64
C LEU A 177 -5.68 26.24 -0.84
N GLN A 178 -4.43 26.20 -1.32
CA GLN A 178 -4.11 25.75 -2.69
C GLN A 178 -4.51 24.28 -2.92
N GLN A 179 -4.30 23.41 -1.92
CA GLN A 179 -4.72 22.01 -1.99
C GLN A 179 -6.25 21.87 -2.06
N ILE A 180 -6.98 22.67 -1.27
CA ILE A 180 -8.45 22.71 -1.30
C ILE A 180 -8.96 23.29 -2.63
N GLN A 181 -8.34 24.36 -3.14
CA GLN A 181 -8.71 24.95 -4.43
C GLN A 181 -8.53 23.95 -5.58
N SER A 182 -7.39 23.24 -5.60
CA SER A 182 -7.12 22.19 -6.59
C SER A 182 -8.12 21.02 -6.50
N PHE A 183 -8.70 20.77 -5.33
CA PHE A 183 -9.78 19.81 -5.15
C PHE A 183 -11.13 20.31 -5.69
N LEU A 184 -11.47 21.58 -5.47
CA LEU A 184 -12.74 22.19 -5.90
C LEU A 184 -12.81 22.51 -7.40
N GLU A 185 -11.66 22.74 -8.04
CA GLU A 185 -11.56 23.07 -9.48
C GLU A 185 -11.46 21.83 -10.39
N LYS A 186 -11.46 20.61 -9.83
CA LYS A 186 -11.65 19.35 -10.56
C LYS A 186 -13.13 19.11 -10.86
#